data_AF-T1CEH7-F1
#
_entry.id   AF-T1CEH7-F1
#
_cell.length_a   1.000
_cell.length_b   1.000
_cell.length_c   1.000
_cell.angle_alpha   90.00
_cell.angle_beta   90.00
_cell.angle_gamma   90.00
#
_symmetry.space_group_name_H-M   'P 1'
#
loop_
_entity.id
_entity.type
_entity.pdbx_description
1 polymer ?
#
loop_
_entity_poly.entity_id
_entity_poly.type
_entity_poly.pdbx_seq_one_letter_code
_entity_poly.pdbx_strand_id
1 'polypeptide(L)'
;MQGKVLQLALGYSKPILYPIPSEITVETPSQTEIVVRGCDRQRVGQIASEIRSFRRSDPYKGKGVRLCGRGPETEGDQEEMTIKIRDKGKKEARLKRARRTRARIARLGVMRLTVYRSPRHIYAQIFTPQGERVLVQASSLERAVRERWAAGTQKTGRAEQVGQVLAERARALGIERVAFDRSGFKYHGRVRALAEAARSHGLQF
;
A
#
# COMPACT_ATOMS: atom_id res chain seq x y z
N MET A 1 -6.16 26.97 12.88
CA MET A 1 -6.60 28.15 12.10
C MET A 1 -5.95 29.39 12.67
N GLN A 2 -5.54 30.33 11.83
CA GLN A 2 -5.22 31.70 12.25
C GLN A 2 -6.11 32.63 11.41
N GLY A 3 -7.23 33.10 11.98
CA GLY A 3 -8.22 33.93 11.26
C GLY A 3 -8.98 33.19 10.15
N LYS A 4 -9.40 33.92 9.10
CA LYS A 4 -10.09 33.41 7.90
C LYS A 4 -9.20 32.57 6.96
N VAL A 5 -8.01 32.14 7.40
CA VAL A 5 -7.03 31.43 6.58
C VAL A 5 -6.79 30.03 7.14
N LEU A 6 -7.00 29.03 6.29
CA LEU A 6 -6.67 27.63 6.57
C LEU A 6 -5.20 27.39 6.23
N GLN A 7 -4.39 27.16 7.26
CA GLN A 7 -2.98 26.79 7.11
C GLN A 7 -2.83 25.26 7.05
N LEU A 8 -2.34 24.76 5.93
CA LEU A 8 -2.16 23.33 5.66
C LEU A 8 -0.68 22.94 5.66
N ALA A 9 -0.26 22.22 6.71
CA ALA A 9 1.07 21.62 6.82
C ALA A 9 1.11 20.22 6.17
N LEU A 10 1.10 20.16 4.84
CA LEU A 10 1.00 18.90 4.08
C LEU A 10 2.35 18.20 3.82
N GLY A 11 3.42 18.64 4.50
CA GLY A 11 4.78 18.10 4.35
C GLY A 11 5.58 18.71 3.20
N TYR A 12 5.19 19.90 2.74
CA TYR A 12 6.02 20.79 1.93
C TYR A 12 6.87 21.67 2.86
N SER A 13 7.98 22.22 2.35
CA SER A 13 8.88 23.08 3.12
C SER A 13 8.22 24.38 3.61
N LYS A 14 7.19 24.86 2.91
CA LYS A 14 6.34 25.99 3.31
C LYS A 14 4.89 25.52 3.48
N PRO A 15 4.17 25.98 4.51
CA PRO A 15 2.75 25.68 4.68
C PRO A 15 1.92 26.32 3.56
N ILE A 16 0.90 25.61 3.09
CA ILE A 16 -0.04 26.14 2.09
C ILE A 16 -1.08 26.96 2.83
N LEU A 17 -1.28 28.20 2.41
CA LEU A 17 -2.29 29.10 2.94
C LEU A 17 -3.50 29.08 1.99
N TYR A 18 -4.65 28.67 2.49
CA TYR A 18 -5.91 28.67 1.74
C TYR A 18 -6.88 29.66 2.38
N PRO A 19 -7.28 30.74 1.69
CA PRO A 19 -8.26 31.68 2.21
C PRO A 19 -9.65 31.04 2.20
N ILE A 20 -10.35 31.10 3.33
CA ILE A 20 -11.70 30.54 3.45
C ILE A 20 -12.71 31.60 2.99
N PRO A 21 -13.59 31.29 2.02
CA PRO A 21 -14.70 32.16 1.65
C PRO A 21 -15.64 32.36 2.85
N SER A 22 -16.17 33.58 3.03
CA SER A 22 -17.03 33.93 4.18
C SER A 22 -18.32 33.11 4.31
N GLU A 23 -18.74 32.43 3.24
CA GLU A 23 -19.95 31.61 3.18
C GLU A 23 -19.79 30.20 3.79
N ILE A 24 -18.55 29.77 4.07
CA ILE A 24 -18.24 28.39 4.44
C ILE A 24 -17.47 28.35 5.76
N THR A 25 -17.91 27.51 6.68
CA THR A 25 -17.27 27.29 7.98
C THR A 25 -16.34 26.08 7.86
N VAL A 26 -15.05 26.29 8.14
CA VAL A 26 -14.07 25.20 8.18
C VAL A 26 -13.64 24.98 9.63
N GLU A 27 -13.81 23.78 10.14
CA GLU A 27 -13.35 23.38 11.47
C GLU A 27 -12.18 22.42 11.35
N THR A 28 -11.20 22.54 12.24
CA THR A 28 -10.06 21.63 12.31
C THR A 28 -10.04 20.93 13.67
N PRO A 29 -10.89 19.90 13.89
CA PRO A 29 -10.97 19.20 15.18
C PRO A 29 -9.67 18.44 15.52
N SER A 30 -8.89 18.03 14.51
CA SER A 30 -7.55 17.51 14.71
C SER A 30 -6.60 18.03 13.64
N GLN A 31 -5.28 17.93 13.86
CA GLN A 31 -4.26 18.30 12.86
C GLN A 31 -4.42 17.53 11.53
N THR A 32 -5.12 16.39 11.54
CA THR A 32 -5.31 15.51 10.39
C THR A 32 -6.74 15.49 9.84
N GLU A 33 -7.64 16.28 10.40
CA GLU A 33 -9.06 16.28 10.04
C GLU A 33 -9.55 17.70 9.87
N ILE A 34 -10.15 17.95 8.71
CA ILE A 34 -10.75 19.22 8.34
C ILE A 34 -12.21 18.93 8.05
N VAL A 35 -13.10 19.56 8.77
CA VAL A 35 -14.55 19.50 8.54
C VAL A 35 -14.93 20.78 7.81
N VAL A 36 -15.52 20.65 6.63
CA VAL A 36 -16.04 21.78 5.86
C VAL A 36 -17.56 21.73 5.97
N ARG A 37 -18.16 22.80 6.50
CA ARG A 37 -19.61 23.00 6.67
C ARG A 37 -20.06 24.15 5.80
N GLY A 38 -21.20 24.02 5.12
CA GLY A 38 -21.78 25.10 4.34
C GLY A 38 -23.24 24.87 4.00
N CYS A 39 -23.93 25.95 3.63
CA CYS A 39 -25.31 25.89 3.14
C CYS A 39 -25.40 25.40 1.69
N ASP A 40 -24.40 25.68 0.85
CA ASP A 40 -24.36 25.24 -0.55
C ASP A 40 -23.49 23.98 -0.76
N ARG A 41 -24.13 22.89 -1.15
CA ARG A 41 -23.51 21.61 -1.48
C ARG A 41 -22.48 21.70 -2.60
N GLN A 42 -22.73 22.51 -3.63
CA GLN A 42 -21.83 22.62 -4.77
C GLN A 42 -20.52 23.27 -4.35
N ARG A 43 -20.63 24.37 -3.59
CA ARG A 43 -19.47 25.13 -3.11
C ARG A 43 -18.65 24.35 -2.09
N VAL A 44 -19.30 23.64 -1.16
CA VAL A 44 -18.60 22.71 -0.24
C VAL A 44 -17.84 21.62 -1.00
N GLY A 45 -18.45 21.03 -2.02
CA GLY A 45 -17.81 20.02 -2.88
C GLY A 45 -16.61 20.56 -3.67
N GLN A 46 -16.72 21.78 -4.20
CA GLN A 46 -15.63 22.44 -4.93
C GLN A 46 -14.43 22.71 -4.03
N ILE A 47 -14.65 23.31 -2.84
CA ILE A 47 -13.59 23.58 -1.87
C ILE A 47 -12.93 22.28 -1.41
N ALA A 48 -13.72 21.24 -1.15
CA ALA A 48 -13.18 19.95 -0.76
C ALA A 48 -12.32 19.30 -1.87
N SER A 49 -12.69 19.52 -3.15
CA SER A 49 -11.91 19.09 -4.31
C SER A 49 -10.60 19.88 -4.45
N GLU A 50 -10.64 21.19 -4.26
CA GLU A 50 -9.45 22.06 -4.27
C GLU A 50 -8.46 21.67 -3.16
N ILE A 51 -8.94 21.48 -1.93
CA ILE A 51 -8.13 21.05 -0.79
C ILE A 51 -7.51 19.66 -1.06
N ARG A 52 -8.26 18.76 -1.70
CA ARG A 52 -7.75 17.44 -2.12
C ARG A 52 -6.66 17.56 -3.19
N SER A 53 -6.76 18.54 -4.09
CA SER A 53 -5.83 18.70 -5.22
C SER A 53 -4.40 19.02 -4.78
N PHE A 54 -4.24 19.74 -3.65
CA PHE A 54 -2.93 20.14 -3.09
C PHE A 54 -2.01 18.96 -2.78
N ARG A 55 -2.56 17.77 -2.49
CA ARG A 55 -1.76 16.56 -2.34
C ARG A 55 -2.54 15.31 -2.75
N ARG A 56 -2.37 14.93 -4.02
CA ARG A 56 -2.84 13.63 -4.54
C ARG A 56 -2.27 12.48 -3.71
N SER A 57 -3.08 11.43 -3.52
CA SER A 57 -2.66 10.25 -2.77
C SER A 57 -1.60 9.46 -3.55
N ASP A 58 -0.39 9.34 -3.00
CA ASP A 58 0.63 8.43 -3.53
C ASP A 58 0.24 6.98 -3.19
N PRO A 59 0.12 6.09 -4.20
CA PRO A 59 -0.25 4.69 -3.97
C PRO A 59 0.67 3.96 -2.98
N TYR A 60 1.96 4.31 -2.93
CA TYR A 60 2.96 3.58 -2.15
C TYR A 60 3.23 4.19 -0.78
N LYS A 61 3.29 5.52 -0.71
CA LYS A 61 3.62 6.24 0.52
C LYS A 61 2.40 6.44 1.42
N GLY A 62 1.17 6.23 0.94
CA GLY A 62 -0.05 6.28 1.76
C GLY A 62 -0.51 7.69 2.16
N LYS A 63 0.42 8.65 2.08
CA LYS A 63 0.22 10.07 2.33
C LYS A 63 -0.56 10.75 1.20
N GLY A 64 -1.59 11.49 1.57
CA GLY A 64 -2.42 12.31 0.67
C GLY A 64 -3.72 12.72 1.33
N VAL A 65 -4.32 13.79 0.82
CA VAL A 65 -5.61 14.30 1.31
C VAL A 65 -6.73 13.44 0.71
N ARG A 66 -7.67 12.97 1.54
CA ARG A 66 -8.80 12.16 1.11
C ARG A 66 -10.11 12.78 1.58
N LEU A 67 -11.11 12.65 0.72
CA LEU A 67 -12.52 12.82 1.10
C LEU A 67 -12.93 11.54 1.83
N CYS A 68 -13.46 11.67 3.04
CA CYS A 68 -13.81 10.50 3.86
C CYS A 68 -15.26 10.03 3.69
N GLY A 69 -16.01 10.69 2.82
CA GLY A 69 -17.44 10.49 2.64
C GLY A 69 -18.21 11.67 3.22
N ARG A 70 -19.51 11.71 2.89
CA ARG A 70 -20.48 12.62 3.50
C ARG A 70 -20.61 12.24 4.98
N GLY A 71 -20.64 13.23 5.88
CA GLY A 71 -20.94 12.99 7.29
C GLY A 71 -22.38 12.50 7.47
N PRO A 72 -22.80 12.11 8.69
CA PRO A 72 -24.22 11.93 8.97
C PRO A 72 -24.97 13.21 8.60
N GLU A 73 -26.12 13.09 7.95
CA GLU A 73 -27.02 14.23 7.70
C GLU A 73 -27.51 14.70 9.08
N THR A 74 -27.01 15.84 9.54
CA THR A 74 -27.48 16.50 10.76
C THR A 74 -28.86 17.13 10.50
N GLU A 75 -29.72 17.22 11.52
CA GLU A 75 -31.11 17.70 11.45
C GLU A 75 -31.26 19.22 11.18
N GLY A 76 -30.46 19.78 10.28
CA GLY A 76 -30.60 21.13 9.74
C GLY A 76 -29.98 21.21 8.35
N ASP A 77 -30.34 22.23 7.56
CA ASP A 77 -29.94 22.45 6.15
C ASP A 77 -28.41 22.66 5.92
N GLN A 78 -27.56 22.19 6.83
CA GLN A 78 -26.11 22.31 6.74
C GLN A 78 -25.50 21.00 6.22
N GLU A 79 -24.92 21.07 5.03
CA GLU A 79 -24.18 19.96 4.45
C GLU A 79 -22.76 19.92 5.05
N GLU A 80 -22.41 18.77 5.64
CA GLU A 80 -21.09 18.52 6.20
C GLU A 80 -20.26 17.59 5.29
N MET A 81 -19.06 18.04 4.92
CA MET A 81 -18.06 17.20 4.28
C MET A 81 -16.80 17.10 5.13
N THR A 82 -16.49 15.87 5.58
CA THR A 82 -15.27 15.59 6.33
C THR A 82 -14.12 15.23 5.40
N ILE A 83 -13.07 16.05 5.43
CA ILE A 83 -11.80 15.82 4.74
C ILE A 83 -10.81 15.26 5.76
N LYS A 84 -10.36 14.01 5.56
CA LYS A 84 -9.29 13.44 6.38
C LYS A 84 -7.96 13.53 5.62
N ILE A 85 -7.00 14.24 6.20
CA ILE A 85 -5.59 14.18 5.87
C ILE A 85 -5.02 12.89 6.50
N ARG A 86 -5.56 11.73 6.10
CA ARG A 86 -5.19 10.44 6.71
C ARG A 86 -4.05 9.79 5.95
N ASP A 87 -2.97 9.52 6.67
CA ASP A 87 -2.05 8.42 6.32
C ASP A 87 -2.82 7.12 6.63
N LYS A 88 -3.29 6.38 5.60
CA LYS A 88 -3.88 5.05 5.86
C LYS A 88 -2.83 4.20 6.56
N GLY A 89 -3.27 3.27 7.41
CA GLY A 89 -2.38 2.21 7.89
C GLY A 89 -1.65 1.58 6.69
N LYS A 90 -0.32 1.60 6.70
CA LYS A 90 0.53 1.17 5.57
C LYS A 90 0.17 -0.23 5.05
N LYS A 91 -0.39 -1.09 5.93
CA LYS A 91 -0.93 -2.42 5.63
C LYS A 91 -2.15 -2.36 4.69
N GLU A 92 -3.13 -1.52 4.98
CA GLU A 92 -4.38 -1.44 4.22
C GLU A 92 -4.13 -0.87 2.80
N ALA A 93 -3.30 0.17 2.70
CA ALA A 93 -2.89 0.74 1.41
C ALA A 93 -2.12 -0.27 0.54
N ARG A 94 -1.35 -1.18 1.16
CA ARG A 94 -0.68 -2.28 0.46
C ARG A 94 -1.67 -3.33 -0.05
N LEU A 95 -2.63 -3.75 0.78
CA LEU A 95 -3.66 -4.73 0.38
C LEU A 95 -4.51 -4.20 -0.79
N LYS A 96 -4.87 -2.91 -0.78
CA LYS A 96 -5.61 -2.28 -1.89
C LYS A 96 -4.86 -2.35 -3.21
N ARG A 97 -3.53 -2.12 -3.21
CA ARG A 97 -2.68 -2.24 -4.41
C ARG A 97 -2.57 -3.68 -4.91
N ALA A 98 -2.46 -4.63 -3.99
CA ALA A 98 -2.35 -6.05 -4.34
C ALA A 98 -3.65 -6.59 -4.96
N ARG A 99 -4.82 -6.03 -4.61
CA ARG A 99 -6.15 -6.51 -5.03
C ARG A 99 -6.27 -6.72 -6.55
N ARG A 100 -5.84 -5.75 -7.36
CA ARG A 100 -5.97 -5.84 -8.83
C ARG A 100 -5.14 -6.99 -9.41
N THR A 101 -3.89 -7.11 -9.00
CA THR A 101 -2.98 -8.19 -9.45
C THR A 101 -3.51 -9.55 -9.00
N ARG A 102 -3.96 -9.67 -7.75
CA ARG A 102 -4.52 -10.93 -7.23
C ARG A 102 -5.81 -11.34 -7.93
N ALA A 103 -6.69 -10.39 -8.24
CA ALA A 103 -7.91 -10.67 -9.00
C ALA A 103 -7.59 -11.18 -10.42
N ARG A 104 -6.56 -10.61 -11.08
CA ARG A 104 -6.11 -11.11 -12.39
C ARG A 104 -5.55 -12.53 -12.30
N ILE A 105 -4.71 -12.81 -11.31
CA ILE A 105 -4.11 -14.14 -11.12
C ILE A 105 -5.19 -15.19 -10.82
N ALA A 106 -6.16 -14.86 -9.94
CA ALA A 106 -7.27 -15.75 -9.63
C ALA A 106 -8.11 -16.08 -10.87
N ARG A 107 -8.38 -15.10 -11.74
CA ARG A 107 -9.09 -15.34 -13.02
C ARG A 107 -8.32 -16.27 -13.98
N LEU A 108 -6.99 -16.24 -13.93
CA LEU A 108 -6.16 -17.09 -14.80
C LEU A 108 -6.01 -18.52 -14.27
N GLY A 109 -6.33 -18.79 -13.00
CA GLY A 109 -6.21 -20.14 -12.42
C GLY A 109 -4.77 -20.66 -12.40
N VAL A 110 -3.77 -19.79 -12.25
CA VAL A 110 -2.35 -20.18 -12.22
C VAL A 110 -1.85 -20.20 -10.77
N MET A 111 -0.94 -21.13 -10.46
CA MET A 111 -0.18 -21.17 -9.20
C MET A 111 0.40 -19.79 -8.86
N ARG A 112 0.21 -19.30 -7.62
CA ARG A 112 0.62 -17.93 -7.25
C ARG A 112 1.82 -17.93 -6.32
N LEU A 113 2.96 -17.38 -6.77
CA LEU A 113 4.10 -17.05 -5.93
C LEU A 113 3.88 -15.69 -5.26
N THR A 114 3.65 -15.69 -3.96
CA THR A 114 3.35 -14.51 -3.15
C THR A 114 4.56 -14.10 -2.33
N VAL A 115 5.02 -12.85 -2.47
CA VAL A 115 6.14 -12.31 -1.67
C VAL A 115 5.63 -11.41 -0.55
N TYR A 116 6.03 -11.69 0.70
CA TYR A 116 5.80 -10.80 1.83
C TYR A 116 7.12 -10.27 2.39
N ARG A 117 7.22 -8.94 2.48
CA ARG A 117 8.43 -8.24 2.95
C ARG A 117 8.13 -7.44 4.22
N SER A 118 8.83 -7.77 5.30
CA SER A 118 8.91 -6.94 6.50
C SER A 118 10.23 -6.15 6.53
N PRO A 119 10.41 -5.18 7.45
CA PRO A 119 11.67 -4.44 7.57
C PRO A 119 12.89 -5.33 7.86
N ARG A 120 12.68 -6.45 8.56
CA ARG A 120 13.73 -7.40 8.99
C ARG A 120 13.77 -8.67 8.13
N HIS A 121 12.61 -9.20 7.75
CA HIS A 121 12.47 -10.53 7.14
C HIS A 121 11.80 -10.48 5.77
N ILE A 122 11.97 -11.55 5.00
CA ILE A 122 11.25 -11.78 3.74
C ILE A 122 10.74 -13.21 3.73
N TYR A 123 9.57 -13.38 3.14
CA TYR A 123 8.85 -14.64 3.04
C TYR A 123 8.35 -14.78 1.61
N ALA A 124 8.43 -15.98 1.07
CA ALA A 124 7.85 -16.34 -0.20
C ALA A 124 7.08 -17.64 -0.06
N GLN A 125 5.91 -17.69 -0.68
CA GLN A 125 5.01 -18.83 -0.63
C GLN A 125 4.40 -19.07 -2.01
N ILE A 126 4.28 -20.33 -2.41
CA ILE A 126 3.59 -20.74 -3.64
C ILE A 126 2.26 -21.37 -3.21
N PHE A 127 1.17 -20.78 -3.69
CA PHE A 127 -0.19 -21.25 -3.43
C PHE A 127 -0.71 -22.09 -4.61
N THR A 128 -1.68 -22.95 -4.31
CA THR A 128 -2.52 -23.60 -5.32
C THR A 128 -3.26 -22.56 -6.17
N PRO A 129 -3.75 -22.91 -7.38
CA PRO A 129 -4.54 -22.03 -8.22
C PRO A 129 -5.76 -21.41 -7.53
N GLN A 130 -6.47 -22.19 -6.70
CA GLN A 130 -7.61 -21.70 -5.93
C GLN A 130 -7.18 -20.80 -4.75
N GLY A 131 -5.94 -20.94 -4.27
CA GLY A 131 -5.39 -20.16 -3.17
C GLY A 131 -5.68 -20.70 -1.77
N GLU A 132 -6.17 -21.94 -1.67
CA GLU A 132 -6.56 -22.59 -0.41
C GLU A 132 -5.36 -23.13 0.37
N ARG A 133 -4.39 -23.72 -0.33
CA ARG A 133 -3.25 -24.42 0.29
C ARG A 133 -1.92 -23.84 -0.19
N VAL A 134 -0.93 -23.88 0.68
CA VAL A 134 0.47 -23.52 0.38
C VAL A 134 1.21 -24.80 0.02
N LEU A 135 1.80 -24.86 -1.18
CA LEU A 135 2.59 -26.01 -1.64
C LEU A 135 4.04 -25.91 -1.21
N VAL A 136 4.62 -24.72 -1.34
CA VAL A 136 6.01 -24.44 -0.99
C VAL A 136 6.07 -23.13 -0.24
N GLN A 137 6.91 -23.08 0.78
CA GLN A 137 7.28 -21.86 1.46
C GLN A 137 8.79 -21.79 1.64
N ALA A 138 9.31 -20.57 1.68
CA ALA A 138 10.67 -20.28 2.11
C ALA A 138 10.67 -18.93 2.81
N SER A 139 11.44 -18.82 3.89
CA SER A 139 11.54 -17.58 4.66
C SER A 139 12.93 -17.36 5.21
N SER A 140 13.25 -16.08 5.45
CA SER A 140 14.53 -15.73 6.09
C SER A 140 14.65 -16.15 7.56
N LEU A 141 13.58 -16.70 8.16
CA LEU A 141 13.55 -17.18 9.53
C LEU A 141 13.89 -18.67 9.63
N GLU A 142 13.73 -19.42 8.54
CA GLU A 142 14.04 -20.85 8.54
C GLU A 142 15.53 -21.08 8.78
N ARG A 143 15.84 -22.04 9.65
CA ARG A 143 17.21 -22.39 10.01
C ARG A 143 18.03 -22.77 8.76
N ALA A 144 17.47 -23.64 7.92
CA ALA A 144 18.09 -24.08 6.67
C ALA A 144 18.42 -22.96 5.68
N VAL A 145 17.67 -21.84 5.72
CA VAL A 145 17.93 -20.68 4.86
C VAL A 145 18.94 -19.75 5.53
N ARG A 146 18.85 -19.60 6.85
CA ARG A 146 19.73 -18.74 7.65
C ARG A 146 21.18 -19.20 7.65
N GLU A 147 21.40 -20.51 7.57
CA GLU A 147 22.74 -21.11 7.44
C GLU A 147 23.38 -20.83 6.05
N ARG A 148 22.59 -20.45 5.03
CA ARG A 148 23.11 -20.13 3.69
C ARG A 148 23.75 -18.74 3.55
N TRP A 149 23.80 -17.94 4.62
CA TRP A 149 24.48 -16.64 4.59
C TRP A 149 25.26 -16.34 5.86
N ALA A 150 26.32 -15.54 5.73
CA ALA A 150 27.13 -15.09 6.84
C ALA A 150 26.44 -14.01 7.70
N ALA A 151 26.88 -13.87 8.95
CA ALA A 151 26.49 -12.74 9.78
C ALA A 151 26.91 -11.42 9.09
N GLY A 152 26.00 -10.45 9.00
CA GLY A 152 26.26 -9.17 8.34
C GLY A 152 25.87 -9.07 6.86
N THR A 153 25.44 -10.17 6.21
CA THR A 153 24.97 -10.10 4.81
C THR A 153 23.84 -9.10 4.63
N GLN A 154 23.94 -8.30 3.55
CA GLN A 154 22.94 -7.31 3.18
C GLN A 154 21.55 -7.93 2.99
N LYS A 155 20.50 -7.14 3.23
CA LYS A 155 19.12 -7.63 3.17
C LYS A 155 18.68 -8.07 1.76
N THR A 156 19.39 -7.62 0.72
CA THR A 156 19.24 -8.03 -0.68
C THR A 156 19.78 -9.44 -0.89
N GLY A 157 21.02 -9.72 -0.48
CA GLY A 157 21.60 -11.07 -0.55
C GLY A 157 20.78 -12.10 0.21
N ARG A 158 20.21 -11.75 1.37
CA ARG A 158 19.28 -12.65 2.09
C ARG A 158 18.01 -12.98 1.29
N ALA A 159 17.56 -12.06 0.44
CA ALA A 159 16.38 -12.28 -0.40
C ALA A 159 16.69 -13.20 -1.59
N GLU A 160 17.91 -13.13 -2.12
CA GLU A 160 18.40 -14.03 -3.17
C GLU A 160 18.43 -15.48 -2.67
N GLN A 161 19.02 -15.71 -1.49
CA GLN A 161 19.07 -17.03 -0.87
C GLN A 161 17.67 -17.63 -0.61
N VAL A 162 16.71 -16.80 -0.19
CA VAL A 162 15.31 -17.25 -0.05
C VAL A 162 14.70 -17.61 -1.40
N GLY A 163 15.01 -16.85 -2.47
CA GLY A 163 14.54 -17.14 -3.82
C GLY A 163 15.09 -18.45 -4.38
N GLN A 164 16.38 -18.70 -4.16
CA GLN A 164 17.04 -19.95 -4.53
C GLN A 164 16.41 -21.16 -3.83
N VAL A 165 16.28 -21.13 -2.50
CA VAL A 165 15.70 -22.24 -1.72
C VAL A 165 14.25 -22.51 -2.14
N LEU A 166 13.48 -21.47 -2.43
CA LEU A 166 12.11 -21.61 -2.89
C LEU A 166 12.05 -22.35 -4.24
N ALA A 167 12.93 -22.00 -5.18
CA ALA A 167 12.97 -22.61 -6.51
C ALA A 167 13.40 -24.08 -6.45
N GLU A 168 14.42 -24.41 -5.64
CA GLU A 168 14.85 -25.78 -5.41
C GLU A 168 13.70 -26.66 -4.89
N ARG A 169 12.96 -26.16 -3.88
CA ARG A 169 11.80 -26.87 -3.32
C ARG A 169 10.63 -26.98 -4.31
N ALA A 170 10.39 -25.94 -5.09
CA ALA A 170 9.35 -25.96 -6.13
C ALA A 170 9.67 -26.99 -7.21
N ARG A 171 10.92 -27.06 -7.66
CA ARG A 171 11.38 -28.04 -8.65
C ARG A 171 11.30 -29.47 -8.13
N ALA A 172 11.62 -29.70 -6.85
CA ALA A 172 11.47 -31.02 -6.23
C ALA A 172 10.01 -31.53 -6.25
N LEU A 173 9.02 -30.63 -6.28
CA LEU A 173 7.60 -30.94 -6.41
C LEU A 173 7.08 -30.85 -7.87
N GLY A 174 7.96 -30.64 -8.85
CA GLY A 174 7.58 -30.50 -10.27
C GLY A 174 6.85 -29.21 -10.62
N ILE A 175 6.98 -28.15 -9.81
CA ILE A 175 6.34 -26.85 -10.06
C ILE A 175 7.28 -25.95 -10.88
N GLU A 176 6.96 -25.77 -12.16
CA GLU A 176 7.78 -24.95 -13.07
C GLU A 176 7.17 -23.57 -13.34
N ARG A 177 5.86 -23.51 -13.60
CA ARG A 177 5.16 -22.29 -14.03
C ARG A 177 4.38 -21.69 -12.88
N VAL A 178 4.67 -20.43 -12.55
CA VAL A 178 3.98 -19.69 -11.49
C VAL A 178 3.67 -18.26 -11.93
N ALA A 179 2.70 -17.63 -11.28
CA ALA A 179 2.42 -16.21 -11.43
C ALA A 179 3.02 -15.43 -10.26
N PHE A 180 3.81 -14.40 -10.56
CA PHE A 180 4.49 -13.60 -9.53
C PHE A 180 3.59 -12.50 -8.94
N ASP A 181 3.23 -12.65 -7.66
CA ASP A 181 2.52 -11.65 -6.85
C ASP A 181 3.46 -10.90 -5.90
N ARG A 182 3.82 -9.68 -6.32
CA ARG A 182 4.56 -8.71 -5.48
C ARG A 182 3.78 -8.19 -4.27
N SER A 183 2.53 -8.62 -4.02
CA SER A 183 1.72 -8.33 -2.83
C SER A 183 1.60 -6.85 -2.46
N GLY A 184 1.60 -5.99 -3.48
CA GLY A 184 1.53 -4.54 -3.34
C GLY A 184 2.86 -3.85 -3.00
N PHE A 185 3.98 -4.58 -2.92
CA PHE A 185 5.31 -3.98 -2.83
C PHE A 185 5.79 -3.48 -4.21
N LYS A 186 6.72 -2.52 -4.21
CA LYS A 186 7.42 -2.11 -5.44
C LYS A 186 8.30 -3.27 -5.91
N TYR A 187 8.33 -3.51 -7.21
CA TYR A 187 9.30 -4.42 -7.82
C TYR A 187 10.66 -3.72 -7.87
N HIS A 188 11.38 -3.78 -6.74
CA HIS A 188 12.67 -3.12 -6.56
C HIS A 188 13.41 -3.74 -5.36
N GLY A 189 14.73 -3.56 -5.31
CA GLY A 189 15.61 -4.04 -4.24
C GLY A 189 15.34 -5.51 -3.91
N ARG A 190 15.03 -5.79 -2.64
CA ARG A 190 14.81 -7.15 -2.12
C ARG A 190 13.75 -7.98 -2.88
N VAL A 191 12.69 -7.35 -3.38
CA VAL A 191 11.62 -8.08 -4.10
C VAL A 191 12.10 -8.49 -5.49
N ARG A 192 12.89 -7.62 -6.13
CA ARG A 192 13.52 -7.89 -7.42
C ARG A 192 14.59 -9.00 -7.27
N ALA A 193 15.44 -8.89 -6.26
CA ALA A 193 16.50 -9.87 -6.01
C ALA A 193 15.95 -11.29 -5.76
N LEU A 194 14.87 -11.42 -4.98
CA LEU A 194 14.19 -12.71 -4.80
C LEU A 194 13.62 -13.25 -6.11
N ALA A 195 13.03 -12.39 -6.93
CA ALA A 195 12.45 -12.79 -8.21
C ALA A 195 13.51 -13.23 -9.22
N GLU A 196 14.60 -12.48 -9.34
CA GLU A 196 15.71 -12.83 -10.23
C GLU A 196 16.39 -14.15 -9.80
N ALA A 197 16.60 -14.35 -8.50
CA ALA A 197 17.13 -15.62 -7.98
C ALA A 197 16.19 -16.80 -8.23
N ALA A 198 14.87 -16.62 -8.09
CA ALA A 198 13.90 -17.67 -8.40
C ALA A 198 13.91 -18.03 -9.91
N ARG A 199 14.06 -17.03 -10.79
CA ARG A 199 14.16 -17.25 -12.24
C ARG A 199 15.42 -17.97 -12.65
N SER A 200 16.58 -17.60 -12.10
CA SER A 200 17.85 -18.26 -12.42
C SER A 200 17.86 -19.74 -12.01
N HIS A 201 17.09 -20.10 -10.99
CA HIS A 201 16.93 -21.48 -10.52
C HIS A 201 15.72 -22.20 -11.16
N GLY A 202 15.21 -21.69 -12.28
CA GLY A 202 14.30 -22.40 -13.19
C GLY A 202 12.80 -22.25 -12.95
N LEU A 203 12.37 -21.36 -12.04
CA LEU A 203 10.96 -20.96 -11.99
C LEU A 203 10.62 -20.01 -13.14
N GLN A 204 9.56 -20.32 -13.88
CA GLN A 204 9.09 -19.51 -15.01
C GLN A 204 7.92 -18.62 -14.60
N PHE A 205 8.11 -17.29 -14.66
CA PHE A 205 7.11 -16.26 -14.35
C PHE A 205 7.48 -14.85 -14.84
#